data_AF-A0A927P5H7-F1
#
_entry.id   AF-A0A927P5H7-F1
#
_cell.length_a   1.000
_cell.length_b   1.000
_cell.length_c   1.000
_cell.angle_alpha   90.00
_cell.angle_beta   90.00
_cell.angle_gamma   90.00
#
_symmetry.space_group_name_H-M   'P 1'
#
loop_
_entity.id
_entity.type
_entity.pdbx_description
1 polymer ?
#
loop_
_entity_poly.entity_id
_entity_poly.type
_entity_poly.pdbx_seq_one_letter_code
_entity_poly.pdbx_strand_id
1 'polypeptide(L)'
;MRETILKELRKIESQHNVRILHAVESGSRAWGFASPDSDYDVRFIYVRPIADYLRLDAPRDVIEWKLDEVLDINGWDLNKALRQIGQSNANLYEWNNSPIVYETTPEWDRVRDVSRNYFSEKAAINHYYGTAASTLAKFLNGNTVRYKKYFYALRPLLAARYIEEHHNEPPVLFADLLKMEIEPALRLAIDGLLDAKRNTTESEEFPHIPEIQEFIRNEVARQKSVTADLQDDRNRDWEPLNNVFVEILTQGKE
;
A
#
# COMPACT_ATOMS: atom_id res chain seq x y z
N MET A 1 -8.15 13.17 15.34
CA MET A 1 -6.88 12.79 14.69
C MET A 1 -6.68 13.44 13.33
N ARG A 2 -7.65 13.39 12.40
CA ARG A 2 -7.52 13.99 11.06
C ARG A 2 -6.96 15.42 11.05
N GLU A 3 -7.49 16.30 11.90
CA GLU A 3 -6.97 17.68 12.02
C GLU A 3 -5.50 17.75 12.48
N THR A 4 -5.08 16.85 13.37
CA THR A 4 -3.68 16.72 13.78
C THR A 4 -2.82 16.32 12.60
N ILE A 5 -3.23 15.31 11.82
CA ILE A 5 -2.52 14.87 10.62
C ILE A 5 -2.39 16.03 9.62
N LEU A 6 -3.48 16.75 9.32
CA LEU A 6 -3.44 17.90 8.43
C LEU A 6 -2.49 19.01 8.93
N LYS A 7 -2.44 19.28 10.24
CA LYS A 7 -1.48 20.22 10.82
C LYS A 7 -0.04 19.76 10.66
N GLU A 8 0.24 18.46 10.79
CA GLU A 8 1.57 17.91 10.56
C GLU A 8 1.98 17.95 9.09
N LEU A 9 1.07 17.65 8.16
CA LEU A 9 1.32 17.78 6.71
C LEU A 9 1.70 19.23 6.34
N ARG A 10 1.02 20.25 6.89
CA ARG A 10 1.41 21.67 6.68
C ARG A 10 2.77 22.02 7.28
N LYS A 11 3.15 21.42 8.41
CA LYS A 11 4.50 21.59 8.97
C LYS A 11 5.55 20.98 8.05
N ILE A 12 5.29 19.80 7.49
CA ILE A 12 6.19 19.16 6.53
C ILE A 12 6.41 20.06 5.30
N GLU A 13 5.34 20.58 4.70
CA GLU A 13 5.45 21.50 3.55
C GLU A 13 6.34 22.70 3.85
N SER A 14 6.10 23.37 4.98
CA SER A 14 6.86 24.57 5.37
C SER A 14 8.31 24.28 5.75
N GLN A 15 8.60 23.21 6.48
CA GLN A 15 9.95 22.88 6.94
C GLN A 15 10.84 22.30 5.84
N HIS A 16 10.26 21.49 4.95
CA HIS A 16 11.01 20.88 3.86
C HIS A 16 10.96 21.69 2.57
N ASN A 17 10.21 22.80 2.55
CA ASN A 17 9.95 23.62 1.36
C ASN A 17 9.43 22.76 0.19
N VAL A 18 8.41 21.95 0.46
CA VAL A 18 7.78 21.05 -0.52
C VAL A 18 6.29 21.32 -0.59
N ARG A 19 5.65 20.85 -1.66
CA ARG A 19 4.20 20.86 -1.80
C ARG A 19 3.67 19.44 -1.81
N ILE A 20 2.69 19.13 -0.97
CA ILE A 20 2.06 17.82 -0.93
C ILE A 20 0.99 17.76 -2.03
N LEU A 21 1.05 16.72 -2.87
CA LEU A 21 0.11 16.49 -3.97
C LEU A 21 -1.00 15.52 -3.56
N HIS A 22 -0.68 14.56 -2.70
CA HIS A 22 -1.60 13.54 -2.25
C HIS A 22 -1.18 13.02 -0.89
N ALA A 23 -2.11 12.84 0.04
CA ALA A 23 -1.88 12.26 1.34
C ALA A 23 -3.06 11.38 1.74
N VAL A 24 -2.78 10.16 2.16
CA VAL A 24 -3.79 9.12 2.45
C VAL A 24 -3.43 8.32 3.69
N GLU A 25 -4.42 7.65 4.25
CA GLU A 25 -4.20 6.55 5.18
C GLU A 25 -3.75 5.30 4.42
N SER A 26 -2.90 4.50 5.04
CA SER A 26 -2.45 3.20 4.58
C SER A 26 -2.64 2.16 5.69
N GLY A 27 -2.27 0.91 5.45
CA GLY A 27 -2.24 -0.12 6.49
C GLY A 27 -3.62 -0.48 7.05
N SER A 28 -3.66 -0.92 8.30
CA SER A 28 -4.84 -1.56 8.89
C SER A 28 -6.10 -0.69 8.91
N ARG A 29 -5.94 0.64 9.03
CA ARG A 29 -7.03 1.62 8.97
C ARG A 29 -7.60 1.73 7.57
N ALA A 30 -6.74 1.89 6.56
CA ALA A 30 -7.16 1.91 5.16
C ALA A 30 -7.79 0.57 4.73
N TRP A 31 -7.28 -0.55 5.24
CA TRP A 31 -7.80 -1.89 4.92
C TRP A 31 -9.13 -2.22 5.62
N GLY A 32 -9.59 -1.39 6.57
CA GLY A 32 -10.91 -1.52 7.21
C GLY A 32 -10.96 -2.52 8.37
N PHE A 33 -9.82 -2.85 8.98
CA PHE A 33 -9.76 -3.76 10.13
C PHE A 33 -8.93 -3.23 11.30
N ALA A 34 -8.68 -1.92 11.38
CA ALA A 34 -7.95 -1.33 12.49
C ALA A 34 -8.60 -1.64 13.85
N SER A 35 -7.74 -1.90 14.84
CA SER A 35 -8.10 -1.97 16.25
C SER A 35 -8.03 -0.57 16.88
N PRO A 36 -8.61 -0.35 18.08
CA PRO A 36 -8.56 0.96 18.74
C PRO A 36 -7.14 1.50 18.98
N ASP A 37 -6.18 0.60 19.20
CA ASP A 37 -4.76 0.83 19.42
C ASP A 37 -3.93 0.88 18.13
N SER A 38 -4.54 0.73 16.95
CA SER A 38 -3.79 0.81 15.69
C SER A 38 -3.22 2.22 15.46
N ASP A 39 -1.99 2.26 14.98
CA ASP A 39 -1.28 3.43 14.48
C ASP A 39 -2.00 4.08 13.28
N TYR A 40 -1.55 5.29 12.91
CA TYR A 40 -1.95 5.98 11.69
C TYR A 40 -0.77 5.97 10.71
N ASP A 41 -0.87 5.12 9.68
CA ASP A 41 0.09 4.98 8.60
C ASP A 41 -0.22 6.02 7.53
N VAL A 42 0.26 7.25 7.70
CA VAL A 42 0.04 8.32 6.71
C VAL A 42 1.09 8.20 5.61
N ARG A 43 0.63 8.11 4.37
CA ARG A 43 1.50 8.06 3.18
C ARG A 43 1.18 9.24 2.30
N PHE A 44 2.22 9.93 1.83
CA PHE A 44 2.01 11.13 1.00
C PHE A 44 3.01 11.23 -0.15
N ILE A 45 2.59 11.93 -1.20
CA ILE A 45 3.42 12.28 -2.35
C ILE A 45 3.62 13.78 -2.35
N TYR A 46 4.87 14.21 -2.51
CA TYR A 46 5.21 15.63 -2.54
C TYR A 46 6.07 15.97 -3.75
N VAL A 47 6.04 17.24 -4.15
CA VAL A 47 6.88 17.81 -5.19
C VAL A 47 7.76 18.92 -4.62
N ARG A 48 8.99 19.00 -5.12
CA ARG A 48 9.99 20.00 -4.71
C ARG A 48 10.05 21.16 -5.71
N PRO A 49 10.67 22.29 -5.34
CA PRO A 49 11.05 23.31 -6.29
C PRO A 49 11.93 22.72 -7.40
N ILE A 50 11.76 23.19 -8.64
CA ILE A 50 12.50 22.68 -9.81
C ILE A 50 14.02 22.68 -9.61
N ALA A 51 14.54 23.69 -8.90
CA ALA A 51 15.97 23.82 -8.62
C ALA A 51 16.53 22.60 -7.88
N ASP A 52 15.74 21.96 -7.01
CA ASP A 52 16.17 20.77 -6.24
C ASP A 52 16.43 19.55 -7.14
N TYR A 53 15.66 19.40 -8.22
CA TYR A 53 15.83 18.32 -9.20
C TYR A 53 17.04 18.55 -10.12
N LEU A 54 17.60 19.76 -10.15
CA LEU A 54 18.75 20.14 -10.96
C LEU A 54 20.06 20.21 -10.16
N ARG A 55 20.02 19.92 -8.85
CA ARG A 55 21.20 19.91 -7.98
C ARG A 55 22.14 18.75 -8.32
N LEU A 56 23.44 18.99 -8.20
CA LEU A 56 24.45 17.93 -8.25
C LEU A 56 24.43 17.06 -6.98
N ASP A 57 24.11 17.67 -5.84
CA ASP A 57 23.88 17.03 -4.55
C ASP A 57 22.38 16.89 -4.30
N ALA A 58 21.73 16.02 -5.08
CA ALA A 58 20.29 15.82 -5.00
C ALA A 58 19.84 15.46 -3.57
N PRO A 59 18.75 16.07 -3.06
CA PRO A 59 18.23 15.77 -1.74
C PRO A 59 17.69 14.33 -1.68
N ARG A 60 17.49 13.81 -0.46
CA ARG A 60 16.79 12.53 -0.26
C ARG A 60 15.39 12.59 -0.87
N ASP A 61 15.00 11.50 -1.51
CA ASP A 61 13.71 11.34 -2.20
C ASP A 61 12.57 10.85 -1.29
N VAL A 62 12.81 10.83 0.03
CA VAL A 62 11.87 10.40 1.07
C VAL A 62 11.90 11.40 2.23
N ILE A 63 10.73 11.70 2.79
CA ILE A 63 10.58 12.41 4.07
C ILE A 63 9.97 11.44 5.08
N GLU A 64 10.65 11.25 6.19
CA GLU A 64 10.19 10.46 7.35
C GLU A 64 9.84 11.45 8.46
N TRP A 65 8.60 11.46 8.91
CA TRP A 65 8.09 12.47 9.85
C TRP A 65 7.26 11.82 10.94
N LYS A 66 7.57 12.15 12.21
CA LYS A 66 6.92 11.57 13.40
C LYS A 66 6.73 10.06 13.26
N LEU A 67 7.80 9.30 13.51
CA LEU A 67 7.78 7.84 13.55
C LEU A 67 7.62 7.40 15.02
N ASP A 68 6.44 7.61 15.59
CA ASP A 68 6.11 7.21 16.95
C ASP A 68 5.02 6.12 16.98
N GLU A 69 4.62 5.68 18.17
CA GLU A 69 3.64 4.59 18.32
C GLU A 69 2.22 4.96 17.85
N VAL A 70 1.97 6.24 17.54
CA VAL A 70 0.65 6.76 17.16
C VAL A 70 0.62 7.18 15.70
N LEU A 71 1.65 7.91 15.26
CA LEU A 71 1.77 8.40 13.88
C LEU A 71 2.99 7.78 13.23
N ASP A 72 2.83 7.33 11.99
CA ASP A 72 3.91 7.02 11.05
C ASP A 72 3.64 7.77 9.74
N ILE A 73 4.26 8.94 9.58
CA ILE A 73 4.08 9.78 8.38
C ILE A 73 5.29 9.64 7.45
N ASN A 74 5.08 9.00 6.29
CA ASN A 74 6.12 8.77 5.30
C ASN A 74 5.73 9.35 3.94
N GLY A 75 6.64 10.10 3.33
CA GLY A 75 6.42 10.77 2.06
C GLY A 75 7.42 10.41 1.00
N TRP A 76 6.96 10.21 -0.23
CA TRP A 76 7.81 10.02 -1.40
C TRP A 76 7.80 11.25 -2.30
N ASP A 77 8.98 11.64 -2.76
CA ASP A 77 9.13 12.64 -3.80
C ASP A 77 8.46 12.20 -5.11
N LEU A 78 7.92 13.14 -5.87
CA LEU A 78 7.22 12.87 -7.14
C LEU A 78 8.09 12.09 -8.15
N ASN A 79 9.38 12.40 -8.28
CA ASN A 79 10.28 11.65 -9.18
C ASN A 79 10.39 10.18 -8.72
N LYS A 80 10.52 9.95 -7.41
CA LYS A 80 10.51 8.59 -6.86
C LYS A 80 9.18 7.90 -7.15
N ALA A 81 8.06 8.57 -6.89
CA ALA A 81 6.74 8.03 -7.08
C ALA A 81 6.49 7.60 -8.53
N LEU A 82 6.81 8.46 -9.50
CA LEU A 82 6.66 8.15 -10.93
C LEU A 82 7.59 7.02 -11.38
N ARG A 83 8.83 6.94 -10.86
CA ARG A 83 9.71 5.78 -11.10
C ARG A 83 9.11 4.49 -10.55
N GLN A 84 8.48 4.53 -9.38
CA GLN A 84 7.82 3.38 -8.77
C GLN A 84 6.54 2.98 -9.52
N ILE A 85 5.77 3.94 -10.05
CA ILE A 85 4.66 3.69 -10.98
C ILE A 85 5.18 2.95 -12.21
N GLY A 86 6.27 3.41 -12.84
CA GLY A 86 6.86 2.73 -14.00
C GLY A 86 7.42 1.32 -13.71
N GLN A 87 7.63 0.97 -12.45
CA GLN A 87 7.95 -0.41 -12.03
C GLN A 87 6.72 -1.21 -11.58
N SER A 88 5.53 -0.60 -11.63
CA SER A 88 4.27 -1.10 -11.12
C SER A 88 4.32 -1.51 -9.65
N ASN A 89 4.86 -0.63 -8.80
CA ASN A 89 4.86 -0.86 -7.37
C ASN A 89 3.43 -0.81 -6.81
N ALA A 90 2.94 -1.95 -6.27
CA ALA A 90 1.60 -2.11 -5.72
C ALA A 90 1.23 -1.05 -4.67
N ASN A 91 2.19 -0.57 -3.88
CA ASN A 91 1.93 0.45 -2.85
C ASN A 91 1.31 1.72 -3.42
N LEU A 92 1.71 2.17 -4.62
CA LEU A 92 1.17 3.40 -5.18
C LEU A 92 -0.26 3.25 -5.69
N TYR A 93 -0.62 2.06 -6.17
CA TYR A 93 -2.02 1.76 -6.50
C TYR A 93 -2.87 1.69 -5.23
N GLU A 94 -2.34 1.14 -4.14
CA GLU A 94 -3.03 1.19 -2.85
C GLU A 94 -3.21 2.59 -2.31
N TRP A 95 -2.20 3.46 -2.45
CA TRP A 95 -2.32 4.84 -2.00
C TRP A 95 -3.34 5.59 -2.86
N ASN A 96 -3.29 5.43 -4.19
CA ASN A 96 -4.27 6.00 -5.11
C ASN A 96 -5.71 5.59 -4.81
N ASN A 97 -5.91 4.34 -4.39
CA ASN A 97 -7.22 3.77 -4.13
C ASN A 97 -7.58 3.72 -2.64
N SER A 98 -6.83 4.42 -1.78
CA SER A 98 -7.10 4.44 -0.36
C SER A 98 -8.49 5.05 -0.08
N PRO A 99 -9.33 4.41 0.77
CA PRO A 99 -10.65 4.92 1.09
C PRO A 99 -10.61 6.15 2.02
N ILE A 100 -9.45 6.47 2.60
CA ILE A 100 -9.28 7.58 3.55
C ILE A 100 -8.23 8.54 2.98
N VAL A 101 -8.71 9.56 2.29
CA VAL A 101 -7.86 10.62 1.72
C VAL A 101 -7.80 11.80 2.68
N TYR A 102 -6.59 12.24 3.04
CA TYR A 102 -6.35 13.43 3.86
C TYR A 102 -6.31 14.70 3.01
N GLU A 103 -5.54 14.68 1.93
CA GLU A 103 -5.37 15.79 1.00
C GLU A 103 -5.11 15.24 -0.41
N THR A 104 -5.61 15.92 -1.45
CA THR A 104 -5.31 15.59 -2.83
C THR A 104 -5.43 16.83 -3.70
N THR A 105 -4.61 16.93 -4.74
CA THR A 105 -4.64 18.05 -5.69
C THR A 105 -5.04 17.59 -7.09
N PRO A 106 -5.52 18.50 -7.96
CA PRO A 106 -5.84 18.18 -9.36
C PRO A 106 -4.66 17.64 -10.16
N GLU A 107 -3.43 18.04 -9.81
CA GLU A 107 -2.21 17.50 -10.44
C GLU A 107 -2.02 16.02 -10.13
N TRP A 108 -2.36 15.58 -8.92
CA TRP A 108 -2.31 14.16 -8.60
C TRP A 108 -3.36 13.36 -9.38
N ASP A 109 -4.54 13.93 -9.64
CA ASP A 109 -5.54 13.28 -10.47
C ASP A 109 -5.01 12.96 -11.88
N ARG A 110 -4.20 13.87 -12.46
CA ARG A 110 -3.51 13.63 -13.74
C ARG A 110 -2.47 12.52 -13.64
N VAL A 111 -1.66 12.50 -12.58
CA VAL A 111 -0.71 11.40 -12.33
C VAL A 111 -1.43 10.07 -12.22
N ARG A 112 -2.55 10.02 -11.50
CA ARG A 112 -3.36 8.81 -11.33
C ARG A 112 -3.92 8.31 -12.66
N ASP A 113 -4.38 9.21 -13.53
CA ASP A 113 -4.88 8.83 -14.86
C ASP A 113 -3.76 8.25 -15.73
N VAL A 114 -2.57 8.85 -15.70
CA VAL A 114 -1.38 8.32 -16.39
C VAL A 114 -0.96 6.96 -15.81
N SER A 115 -0.99 6.79 -14.48
CA SER A 115 -0.51 5.56 -13.82
C SER A 115 -1.32 4.31 -14.18
N ARG A 116 -2.57 4.45 -14.60
CA ARG A 116 -3.41 3.30 -15.03
C ARG A 116 -2.78 2.51 -16.17
N ASN A 117 -1.99 3.17 -17.03
CA ASN A 117 -1.29 2.53 -18.16
C ASN A 117 -0.01 1.76 -17.74
N TYR A 118 0.33 1.77 -16.45
CA TYR A 118 1.54 1.16 -15.90
C TYR A 118 1.27 0.03 -14.94
N PHE A 119 0.00 -0.32 -14.69
CA PHE A 119 -0.33 -1.47 -13.86
C PHE A 119 0.11 -2.76 -14.56
N SER A 120 0.93 -3.53 -13.87
CA SER A 120 1.42 -4.85 -14.29
C SER A 120 0.95 -5.88 -13.29
N GLU A 121 0.19 -6.85 -13.78
CA GLU A 121 -0.35 -7.94 -12.99
C GLU A 121 0.78 -8.77 -12.38
N LYS A 122 1.79 -9.10 -13.18
CA LYS A 122 2.95 -9.86 -12.69
C LYS A 122 3.68 -9.12 -11.57
N ALA A 123 3.90 -7.82 -11.72
CA ALA A 123 4.60 -7.02 -10.72
C ALA A 123 3.79 -6.94 -9.41
N ALA A 124 2.48 -6.70 -9.51
CA ALA A 124 1.58 -6.60 -8.37
C ALA A 124 1.42 -7.94 -7.63
N ILE A 125 1.17 -9.03 -8.36
CA ILE A 125 1.08 -10.39 -7.76
C ILE A 125 2.41 -10.74 -7.07
N ASN A 126 3.56 -10.48 -7.68
CA ASN A 126 4.88 -10.71 -7.05
C ASN A 126 5.06 -9.91 -5.75
N HIS A 127 4.63 -8.64 -5.73
CA HIS A 127 4.69 -7.81 -4.53
C HIS A 127 3.84 -8.41 -3.40
N TYR A 128 2.60 -8.78 -3.72
CA TYR A 128 1.67 -9.35 -2.74
C TYR A 128 2.15 -10.71 -2.23
N TYR A 129 2.53 -11.61 -3.13
CA TYR A 129 3.15 -12.89 -2.79
C TYR A 129 4.38 -12.70 -1.88
N GLY A 130 5.31 -11.81 -2.24
CA GLY A 130 6.51 -11.55 -1.46
C GLY A 130 6.20 -11.04 -0.04
N THR A 131 5.19 -10.17 0.08
CA THR A 131 4.72 -9.66 1.37
C THR A 131 4.14 -10.77 2.24
N ALA A 132 3.28 -11.61 1.66
CA ALA A 132 2.69 -12.76 2.37
C ALA A 132 3.74 -13.80 2.76
N ALA A 133 4.64 -14.16 1.84
CA ALA A 133 5.71 -15.13 2.07
C ALA A 133 6.68 -14.66 3.18
N SER A 134 7.08 -13.39 3.16
CA SER A 134 7.90 -12.80 4.23
C SER A 134 7.14 -12.81 5.56
N THR A 135 5.84 -12.52 5.57
CA THR A 135 5.02 -12.53 6.79
C THR A 135 4.91 -13.94 7.36
N LEU A 136 4.61 -14.94 6.52
CA LEU A 136 4.58 -16.34 6.89
C LEU A 136 5.91 -16.79 7.50
N ALA A 137 7.02 -16.53 6.80
CA ALA A 137 8.35 -16.94 7.23
C ALA A 137 8.76 -16.34 8.58
N LYS A 138 8.49 -15.05 8.80
CA LYS A 138 8.95 -14.30 9.99
C LYS A 138 8.01 -14.42 11.19
N PHE A 139 6.70 -14.54 10.97
CA PHE A 139 5.72 -14.31 12.04
C PHE A 139 4.69 -15.43 12.23
N LEU A 140 4.53 -16.37 11.29
CA LEU A 140 3.45 -17.37 11.34
C LEU A 140 3.95 -18.81 11.45
N ASN A 141 5.21 -19.02 11.87
CA ASN A 141 5.79 -20.36 12.08
C ASN A 141 5.98 -20.73 13.57
N GLY A 142 5.61 -19.84 14.50
CA GLY A 142 5.67 -20.12 15.94
C GLY A 142 4.58 -21.09 16.40
N ASN A 143 4.47 -21.30 17.71
CA ASN A 143 3.34 -22.02 18.30
C ASN A 143 2.10 -21.12 18.47
N THR A 144 2.35 -19.82 18.55
CA THR A 144 1.36 -18.77 18.75
C THR A 144 1.54 -17.69 17.69
N VAL A 145 0.49 -16.89 17.50
CA VAL A 145 0.42 -15.87 16.47
C VAL A 145 -0.33 -14.63 16.96
N ARG A 146 0.15 -13.46 16.56
CA ARG A 146 -0.61 -12.21 16.68
C ARG A 146 -1.58 -12.10 15.52
N TYR A 147 -2.87 -11.92 15.80
CA TYR A 147 -3.90 -11.84 14.77
C TYR A 147 -3.64 -10.77 13.70
N LYS A 148 -3.01 -9.64 14.03
CA LYS A 148 -2.57 -8.64 13.04
C LYS A 148 -1.72 -9.28 11.93
N LYS A 149 -0.85 -10.24 12.24
CA LYS A 149 0.02 -10.90 11.26
C LYS A 149 -0.72 -11.83 10.31
N TYR A 150 -1.86 -12.40 10.70
CA TYR A 150 -2.71 -13.11 9.75
C TYR A 150 -3.24 -12.18 8.67
N PHE A 151 -3.73 -10.99 9.01
CA PHE A 151 -4.21 -10.04 8.00
C PHE A 151 -3.11 -9.59 7.04
N TYR A 152 -1.86 -9.47 7.52
CA TYR A 152 -0.70 -9.11 6.71
C TYR A 152 -0.26 -10.24 5.75
N ALA A 153 -0.82 -11.46 5.89
CA ALA A 153 -0.67 -12.55 4.93
C ALA A 153 -1.94 -12.74 4.10
N LEU A 154 -3.11 -12.77 4.74
CA LEU A 154 -4.41 -12.95 4.08
C LEU A 154 -4.70 -11.87 3.04
N ARG A 155 -4.60 -10.60 3.43
CA ARG A 155 -4.94 -9.48 2.54
C ARG A 155 -4.10 -9.46 1.26
N PRO A 156 -2.75 -9.58 1.30
CA PRO A 156 -1.97 -9.66 0.07
C PRO A 156 -2.29 -10.92 -0.75
N LEU A 157 -2.49 -12.10 -0.14
CA LEU A 157 -2.84 -13.30 -0.90
C LEU A 157 -4.20 -13.19 -1.60
N LEU A 158 -5.20 -12.61 -0.93
CA LEU A 158 -6.49 -12.32 -1.55
C LEU A 158 -6.37 -11.24 -2.63
N ALA A 159 -5.53 -10.22 -2.44
CA ALA A 159 -5.26 -9.23 -3.48
C ALA A 159 -4.61 -9.86 -4.72
N ALA A 160 -3.70 -10.82 -4.55
CA ALA A 160 -3.14 -11.58 -5.66
C ALA A 160 -4.20 -12.40 -6.40
N ARG A 161 -5.07 -13.13 -5.67
CA ARG A 161 -6.22 -13.84 -6.27
C ARG A 161 -7.17 -12.93 -7.02
N TYR A 162 -7.43 -11.74 -6.48
CA TYR A 162 -8.30 -10.75 -7.12
C TYR A 162 -7.74 -10.31 -8.47
N ILE A 163 -6.43 -10.06 -8.56
CA ILE A 163 -5.77 -9.70 -9.83
C ILE A 163 -5.91 -10.85 -10.83
N GLU A 164 -5.72 -12.10 -10.41
CA GLU A 164 -5.88 -13.27 -11.29
C GLU A 164 -7.32 -13.43 -11.81
N GLU A 165 -8.34 -13.11 -11.01
CA GLU A 165 -9.74 -13.25 -11.40
C GLU A 165 -10.26 -12.08 -12.25
N HIS A 166 -9.79 -10.86 -11.97
CA HIS A 166 -10.38 -9.64 -12.52
C HIS A 166 -9.46 -8.83 -13.43
N HIS A 167 -8.17 -9.17 -13.51
CA HIS A 167 -7.18 -8.50 -14.37
C HIS A 167 -7.11 -6.98 -14.14
N ASN A 168 -7.18 -6.56 -12.87
CA ASN A 168 -7.18 -5.14 -12.48
C ASN A 168 -6.62 -4.94 -11.06
N GLU A 169 -6.47 -3.66 -10.68
CA GLU A 169 -6.00 -3.25 -9.35
C GLU A 169 -6.95 -3.78 -8.25
N PRO A 170 -6.42 -4.43 -7.19
CA PRO A 170 -7.26 -4.97 -6.13
C PRO A 170 -7.82 -3.88 -5.20
N PRO A 171 -9.02 -4.09 -4.63
CA PRO A 171 -9.58 -3.16 -3.67
C PRO A 171 -8.71 -3.08 -2.41
N VAL A 172 -8.66 -1.90 -1.81
CA VAL A 172 -7.89 -1.65 -0.58
C VAL A 172 -8.61 -2.25 0.64
N LEU A 173 -9.94 -2.16 0.68
CA LEU A 173 -10.75 -2.68 1.78
C LEU A 173 -10.72 -4.22 1.79
N PHE A 174 -10.39 -4.78 2.95
CA PHE A 174 -10.37 -6.24 3.13
C PHE A 174 -11.75 -6.86 2.92
N ALA A 175 -12.81 -6.17 3.35
CA ALA A 175 -14.19 -6.62 3.16
C ALA A 175 -14.58 -6.76 1.68
N ASP A 176 -13.99 -5.97 0.78
CA ASP A 176 -14.25 -6.06 -0.65
C ASP A 176 -13.53 -7.27 -1.28
N LEU A 177 -12.33 -7.59 -0.81
CA LEU A 177 -11.64 -8.85 -1.19
C LEU A 177 -12.43 -10.09 -0.76
N LEU A 178 -13.15 -10.02 0.37
CA LEU A 178 -14.01 -11.11 0.85
C LEU A 178 -15.31 -11.30 0.06
N LYS A 179 -15.55 -10.50 -0.99
CA LYS A 179 -16.67 -10.70 -1.93
C LYS A 179 -16.37 -11.76 -2.99
N MET A 180 -15.10 -12.09 -3.20
CA MET A 180 -14.70 -13.22 -4.06
C MET A 180 -15.17 -14.55 -3.47
N GLU A 181 -15.15 -15.59 -4.30
CA GLU A 181 -15.47 -16.95 -3.84
C GLU A 181 -14.36 -17.49 -2.91
N ILE A 182 -14.75 -17.69 -1.65
CA ILE A 182 -13.89 -18.21 -0.57
C ILE A 182 -14.53 -19.47 -0.01
N GLU A 183 -13.71 -20.49 0.22
CA GLU A 183 -14.16 -21.75 0.82
C GLU A 183 -14.90 -21.48 2.14
N PRO A 184 -16.09 -22.09 2.37
CA PRO A 184 -16.91 -21.78 3.55
C PRO A 184 -16.19 -21.91 4.89
N ALA A 185 -15.33 -22.92 5.04
CA ALA A 185 -14.55 -23.13 6.27
C ALA A 185 -13.56 -21.99 6.52
N LEU A 186 -12.82 -21.59 5.48
CA LEU A 186 -11.90 -20.46 5.54
C LEU A 186 -12.66 -19.15 5.79
N ARG A 187 -13.79 -18.94 5.12
CA ARG A 187 -14.61 -17.73 5.32
C ARG A 187 -15.08 -17.61 6.77
N LEU A 188 -15.62 -18.70 7.34
CA LEU A 188 -16.05 -18.74 8.73
C LEU A 188 -14.88 -18.42 9.69
N ALA A 189 -13.70 -18.97 9.43
CA ALA A 189 -12.50 -18.71 10.22
C ALA A 189 -12.05 -17.24 10.14
N ILE A 190 -12.11 -16.62 8.94
CA ILE A 190 -11.78 -15.19 8.74
C ILE A 190 -12.78 -14.29 9.47
N ASP A 191 -14.08 -14.60 9.40
CA ASP A 191 -15.11 -13.83 10.09
C ASP A 191 -14.90 -13.89 11.61
N GLY A 192 -14.61 -15.09 12.15
CA GLY A 192 -14.24 -15.25 13.57
C GLY A 192 -12.96 -14.50 13.96
N LEU A 193 -11.95 -14.48 13.08
CA LEU A 193 -10.72 -13.71 13.29
C LEU A 193 -10.99 -12.19 13.33
N LEU A 194 -11.84 -11.68 12.44
CA LEU A 194 -12.24 -10.27 12.42
C LEU A 194 -12.95 -9.87 13.71
N ASP A 195 -13.88 -10.70 14.20
CA ASP A 195 -14.60 -10.45 15.44
C ASP A 195 -13.70 -10.55 16.67
N ALA A 196 -12.76 -11.50 16.70
CA ALA A 196 -11.77 -11.59 17.76
C ALA A 196 -10.87 -10.35 17.79
N LYS A 197 -10.38 -9.90 16.61
CA LYS A 197 -9.48 -8.73 16.49
C LYS A 197 -10.09 -7.45 17.06
N ARG A 198 -11.42 -7.27 16.96
CA ARG A 198 -12.13 -6.11 17.52
C ARG A 198 -12.03 -6.03 19.05
N ASN A 199 -11.79 -7.16 19.72
CA ASN A 199 -11.82 -7.28 21.17
C ASN A 199 -10.45 -7.56 21.79
N THR A 200 -9.39 -7.61 20.99
CA THR A 200 -8.02 -7.94 21.42
C THR A 200 -7.05 -6.83 21.03
N THR A 201 -6.02 -6.60 21.84
CA THR A 201 -4.93 -5.68 21.51
C THR A 201 -3.99 -6.28 20.46
N GLU A 202 -3.22 -5.44 19.76
CA GLU A 202 -2.31 -5.92 18.70
C GLU A 202 -1.14 -6.77 19.22
N SER A 203 -0.88 -6.74 20.53
CA SER A 203 0.24 -7.42 21.18
C SER A 203 -0.06 -8.86 21.61
N GLU A 204 -1.34 -9.23 21.72
CA GLU A 204 -1.75 -10.54 22.22
C GLU A 204 -1.45 -11.67 21.23
N GLU A 205 -1.00 -12.80 21.77
CA GLU A 205 -0.70 -14.00 21.00
C GLU A 205 -1.70 -15.11 21.27
N PHE A 206 -2.13 -15.79 20.21
CA PHE A 206 -3.15 -16.82 20.25
C PHE A 206 -2.65 -18.10 19.57
N PRO A 207 -3.24 -19.27 19.87
CA PRO A 207 -3.02 -20.47 19.08
C PRO A 207 -3.33 -20.25 17.59
N HIS A 208 -2.74 -21.06 16.73
CA HIS A 208 -3.05 -21.02 15.31
C HIS A 208 -4.52 -21.38 15.02
N ILE A 209 -5.08 -20.73 14.00
CA ILE A 209 -6.39 -21.07 13.42
C ILE A 209 -6.08 -21.97 12.22
N PRO A 210 -6.34 -23.29 12.29
CA PRO A 210 -5.86 -24.26 11.30
C PRO A 210 -6.25 -23.90 9.86
N GLU A 211 -7.50 -23.51 9.64
CA GLU A 211 -8.05 -23.20 8.32
C GLU A 211 -7.33 -22.01 7.67
N ILE A 212 -7.04 -20.97 8.45
CA ILE A 212 -6.30 -19.79 7.99
C ILE A 212 -4.84 -20.13 7.73
N GLN A 213 -4.22 -20.89 8.63
CA GLN A 213 -2.81 -21.26 8.51
C GLN A 213 -2.57 -22.14 7.28
N GLU A 214 -3.45 -23.12 7.05
CA GLU A 214 -3.40 -24.01 5.90
C GLU A 214 -3.59 -23.23 4.60
N PHE A 215 -4.61 -22.37 4.52
CA PHE A 215 -4.81 -21.50 3.37
C PHE A 215 -3.57 -20.66 3.07
N ILE A 216 -2.99 -19.97 4.06
CA ILE A 216 -1.81 -19.12 3.85
C ILE A 216 -0.64 -19.94 3.31
N ARG A 217 -0.36 -21.13 3.87
CA ARG A 217 0.76 -21.97 3.40
C ARG A 217 0.54 -22.44 1.96
N ASN A 218 -0.67 -22.93 1.67
CA ASN A 218 -1.01 -23.46 0.35
C ASN A 218 -1.02 -22.35 -0.71
N GLU A 219 -1.60 -21.20 -0.38
CA GLU A 219 -1.73 -20.09 -1.30
C GLU A 219 -0.39 -19.40 -1.56
N VAL A 220 0.49 -19.25 -0.55
CA VAL A 220 1.88 -18.80 -0.77
C VAL A 220 2.61 -19.74 -1.73
N ALA A 221 2.46 -21.06 -1.57
CA ALA A 221 3.08 -22.03 -2.47
C ALA A 221 2.52 -21.94 -3.90
N ARG A 222 1.20 -21.81 -4.05
CA ARG A 222 0.54 -21.63 -5.35
C ARG A 222 1.00 -20.36 -6.05
N GLN A 223 0.99 -19.22 -5.35
CA GLN A 223 1.38 -17.92 -5.89
C GLN A 223 2.85 -17.86 -6.33
N LYS A 224 3.73 -18.61 -5.64
CA LYS A 224 5.11 -18.78 -6.08
C LYS A 224 5.21 -19.43 -7.46
N SER A 225 4.38 -20.43 -7.74
CA SER A 225 4.32 -21.08 -9.06
C SER A 225 3.71 -20.15 -10.11
N VAL A 226 2.57 -19.51 -9.81
CA VAL A 226 1.90 -18.57 -10.72
C VAL A 226 2.85 -17.45 -11.16
N THR A 227 3.53 -16.81 -10.22
CA THR A 227 4.43 -15.68 -10.52
C THR A 227 5.65 -16.08 -11.35
N ALA A 228 6.08 -17.34 -11.29
CA ALA A 228 7.18 -17.86 -12.09
C ALA A 228 6.78 -18.02 -13.58
N ASP A 229 5.52 -18.36 -13.85
CA ASP A 229 5.02 -18.63 -15.20
C ASP A 229 4.52 -17.37 -15.94
N LEU A 230 4.11 -16.34 -15.19
CA LEU A 230 3.67 -15.06 -15.78
C LEU A 230 4.78 -14.39 -16.60
N GLN A 231 4.41 -13.79 -17.73
CA GLN A 231 5.32 -12.94 -18.51
C GLN A 231 5.40 -11.53 -17.92
N ASP A 232 6.52 -10.84 -18.12
CA ASP A 232 6.65 -9.44 -17.68
C ASP A 232 5.83 -8.53 -18.60
N ASP A 233 4.76 -7.98 -18.04
CA ASP A 233 3.74 -7.15 -18.68
C ASP A 233 3.90 -5.65 -18.37
N ARG A 234 5.01 -5.26 -17.74
CA ARG A 234 5.30 -3.85 -17.44
C ARG A 234 5.40 -3.01 -18.70
N ASN A 235 4.67 -1.90 -18.72
CA ASN A 235 4.85 -0.84 -19.70
C ASN A 235 6.25 -0.22 -19.57
N ARG A 236 7.01 -0.18 -20.68
CA ARG A 236 8.38 0.34 -20.74
C ARG A 236 8.47 1.73 -21.36
N ASP A 237 7.36 2.29 -21.83
CA ASP A 237 7.31 3.66 -22.33
C ASP A 237 7.33 4.63 -21.15
N TRP A 238 8.38 5.44 -21.05
CA TRP A 238 8.55 6.43 -19.98
C TRP A 238 8.00 7.81 -20.35
N GLU A 239 7.63 8.04 -21.61
CA GLU A 239 7.24 9.37 -22.08
C GLU A 239 6.01 9.92 -21.34
N PRO A 240 4.91 9.16 -21.10
CA PRO A 240 3.79 9.67 -20.32
C PRO A 240 4.17 10.11 -18.90
N LEU A 241 5.05 9.36 -18.22
CA LEU A 241 5.54 9.70 -16.88
C LEU A 241 6.48 10.92 -16.91
N ASN A 242 7.35 11.02 -17.91
CA ASN A 242 8.22 12.19 -18.11
C ASN A 242 7.39 13.46 -18.35
N ASN A 243 6.36 13.37 -19.20
CA ASN A 243 5.51 14.50 -19.54
C ASN A 243 4.75 15.03 -18.34
N VAL A 244 4.07 14.15 -17.57
CA VAL A 244 3.35 14.58 -16.37
C VAL A 244 4.29 15.13 -15.30
N PHE A 245 5.52 14.59 -15.19
CA PHE A 245 6.53 15.12 -14.29
C PHE A 245 6.90 16.57 -14.64
N VAL A 246 7.29 16.81 -15.90
CA VAL A 246 7.69 18.15 -16.37
C VAL A 246 6.53 19.14 -16.25
N GLU A 247 5.32 18.71 -16.59
CA GLU A 247 4.12 19.52 -16.47
C GLU A 247 3.90 20.01 -15.02
N ILE A 248 3.95 19.10 -14.04
CA ILE A 248 3.76 19.47 -12.63
C ILE A 248 4.88 20.39 -12.12
N LEU A 249 6.11 20.19 -12.57
CA LEU A 249 7.25 21.05 -12.20
C LEU A 249 7.15 22.47 -12.77
N THR A 250 6.40 22.67 -13.86
CA THR A 250 6.34 23.94 -14.59
C THR A 250 5.08 24.75 -14.31
N GLN A 251 4.02 24.14 -13.76
CA GLN A 251 2.75 24.82 -13.43
C GLN A 251 2.83 25.90 -12.35
N GLY A 252 3.93 26.01 -11.59
CA GLY A 252 4.14 27.05 -10.58
C GLY A 252 4.77 28.36 -11.10
N LYS A 253 4.72 28.62 -12.41
CA LYS A 253 5.43 29.74 -13.07
C LYS A 253 4.53 30.81 -13.71
N GLU A 254 3.26 30.90 -13.35
CA GLU A 254 2.42 32.07 -13.69
C GLU A 254 2.46 33.14 -12.62
#